data_AF-A0A914BXD4-F1
#
_entry.id   AF-A0A914BXD4-F1
#
_cell.length_a   1.000
_cell.length_b   1.000
_cell.length_c   1.000
_cell.angle_alpha   90.00
_cell.angle_beta   90.00
_cell.angle_gamma   90.00
#
_symmetry.space_group_name_H-M   'P 1'
#
loop_
_entity.id
_entity.type
_entity.pdbx_description
1 polymer ?
#
loop_
_entity_poly.entity_id
_entity_poly.type
_entity_poly.pdbx_seq_one_letter_code
_entity_poly.pdbx_strand_id
1 'polypeptide(L)'
;MKALSNLVRLGVATCLWYFCTSFFVHFERRTGQCHGFEALSRHHCSDKGGKWIPGFDISGHCFLLIYSVLIMCEEAVAFKNWPTSPKTTPQHIPSAREYVEFHVASGHVQYLFIAMAVFHFLWDVQLVITTLYYHTLSHKFLGALIGIICWFSTYHIWPVYFPMKVNRKLKVGSVEARMKTVGGRQIIMRRVLQEKPFLGWGHDPREPVTKLSYPL
;
A
#
# COMPACT_ATOMS: atom_id res chain seq x y z
N MET A 1 -1.32 6.28 11.16
CA MET A 1 -0.25 6.61 10.18
C MET A 1 0.35 5.40 9.47
N LYS A 2 0.35 4.20 10.07
CA LYS A 2 0.55 2.95 9.31
C LYS A 2 -0.55 2.72 8.25
N ALA A 3 -1.80 3.08 8.58
CA ALA A 3 -2.95 2.96 7.68
C ALA A 3 -2.77 3.70 6.34
N LEU A 4 -2.26 4.96 6.33
CA LEU A 4 -2.04 5.71 5.09
C LEU A 4 -0.99 5.02 4.19
N SER A 5 0.06 4.46 4.78
CA SER A 5 1.06 3.71 4.03
C SER A 5 0.47 2.46 3.38
N ASN A 6 -0.40 1.76 4.10
CA ASN A 6 -1.08 0.57 3.60
C ASN A 6 -2.10 0.92 2.50
N LEU A 7 -2.82 2.05 2.65
CA LEU A 7 -3.74 2.55 1.62
C LEU A 7 -3.00 2.98 0.33
N VAL A 8 -1.86 3.66 0.47
CA VAL A 8 -1.01 4.01 -0.68
C VAL A 8 -0.49 2.73 -1.35
N ARG A 9 -0.04 1.73 -0.58
CA ARG A 9 0.39 0.43 -1.13
C ARG A 9 -0.73 -0.27 -1.89
N LEU A 10 -1.96 -0.25 -1.37
CA LEU A 10 -3.14 -0.79 -2.06
C LEU A 10 -3.43 -0.05 -3.37
N GLY A 11 -3.31 1.28 -3.37
CA GLY A 11 -3.46 2.10 -4.58
C GLY A 11 -2.41 1.76 -5.64
N VAL A 12 -1.14 1.63 -5.24
CA VAL A 12 -0.04 1.23 -6.14
C VAL A 12 -0.28 -0.16 -6.71
N ALA A 13 -0.69 -1.12 -5.88
CA ALA A 13 -1.01 -2.48 -6.32
C ALA A 13 -2.14 -2.50 -7.36
N THR A 14 -3.16 -1.68 -7.16
CA THR A 14 -4.29 -1.55 -8.10
C THR A 14 -3.85 -0.94 -9.43
N CYS A 15 -3.01 0.11 -9.39
CA CYS A 15 -2.45 0.71 -10.59
C CYS A 15 -1.56 -0.26 -11.37
N LEU A 16 -0.72 -1.03 -10.66
CA LEU A 16 0.17 -2.02 -11.28
C LEU A 16 -0.62 -3.14 -11.93
N TRP A 17 -1.65 -3.65 -11.25
CA TRP A 17 -2.59 -4.62 -11.81
C TRP A 17 -3.26 -4.10 -13.10
N TYR A 18 -3.82 -2.89 -13.07
CA TYR A 18 -4.47 -2.30 -14.24
C TYR A 18 -3.50 -2.11 -15.41
N PHE A 19 -2.28 -1.67 -15.13
CA PHE A 19 -1.24 -1.52 -16.14
C PHE A 19 -0.87 -2.87 -16.78
N CYS A 20 -0.61 -3.90 -15.98
CA CYS A 20 -0.24 -5.23 -16.48
C CYS A 20 -1.36 -5.88 -17.29
N THR A 21 -2.61 -5.80 -16.81
CA THR A 21 -3.76 -6.36 -17.55
C THR A 21 -4.02 -5.63 -18.86
N SER A 22 -3.90 -4.30 -18.88
CA SER A 22 -3.98 -3.52 -20.12
C SER A 22 -2.86 -3.88 -21.11
N PHE A 23 -1.64 -4.10 -20.61
CA PHE A 23 -0.52 -4.58 -21.41
C PHE A 23 -0.79 -5.96 -22.02
N PHE A 24 -1.36 -6.91 -21.28
CA PHE A 24 -1.70 -8.23 -21.82
C PHE A 24 -2.72 -8.15 -22.95
N VAL A 25 -3.78 -7.36 -22.79
CA VAL A 25 -4.78 -7.14 -23.84
C VAL A 25 -4.15 -6.45 -25.07
N HIS A 26 -3.22 -5.51 -24.85
CA HIS A 26 -2.49 -4.90 -25.95
C HIS A 26 -1.60 -5.91 -26.69
N PHE A 27 -0.92 -6.78 -25.96
CA PHE A 27 -0.03 -7.81 -26.50
C PHE A 27 -0.79 -8.88 -27.30
N GLU A 28 -1.94 -9.35 -26.79
CA GLU A 28 -2.83 -10.27 -27.48
C GLU A 28 -3.30 -9.68 -28.83
N ARG A 29 -3.71 -8.40 -28.82
CA ARG A 29 -4.15 -7.70 -30.04
C ARG A 29 -3.04 -7.54 -31.08
N ARG A 30 -1.80 -7.35 -30.65
CA ARG A 30 -0.62 -7.21 -31.53
C ARG A 30 -0.17 -8.53 -32.14
N THR A 31 -0.33 -9.63 -31.42
CA THR A 31 0.12 -10.97 -31.84
C THR A 31 -0.95 -11.75 -32.59
N GLY A 32 -2.22 -11.32 -32.54
CA GLY A 32 -3.29 -11.88 -33.35
C GLY A 32 -3.11 -11.59 -34.84
N GLN A 33 -3.46 -12.57 -35.66
CA GLN A 33 -3.37 -12.47 -37.11
C GLN A 33 -4.70 -12.83 -37.77
N CYS A 34 -5.01 -12.15 -38.87
CA CYS A 34 -6.15 -12.48 -39.70
C CYS A 34 -5.71 -13.47 -40.79
N HIS A 35 -6.37 -14.62 -40.89
CA HIS A 35 -6.14 -15.56 -41.97
C HIS A 35 -7.00 -15.18 -43.19
N GLY A 36 -6.36 -14.94 -44.34
CA GLY A 36 -7.00 -14.65 -45.63
C GLY A 36 -6.90 -13.19 -46.10
N PHE A 37 -6.75 -12.22 -45.19
CA PHE A 37 -6.62 -10.79 -45.53
C PHE A 37 -5.74 -10.05 -44.52
N GLU A 38 -4.99 -9.03 -44.96
CA GLU A 38 -4.30 -8.12 -44.04
C GLU A 38 -5.30 -7.19 -43.35
N ALA A 39 -5.70 -7.54 -42.13
CA ALA A 39 -6.58 -6.73 -41.30
C ALA A 39 -5.95 -6.51 -39.91
N LEU A 40 -5.83 -5.23 -39.51
CA LEU A 40 -5.24 -4.84 -38.21
C LEU A 40 -6.13 -5.15 -36.99
N SER A 41 -7.41 -5.48 -37.19
CA SER A 41 -8.37 -5.63 -36.10
C SER A 41 -9.30 -6.81 -36.34
N ARG A 42 -9.67 -7.48 -35.24
CA ARG A 42 -10.62 -8.61 -35.22
C ARG A 42 -11.95 -8.27 -35.91
N HIS A 43 -12.45 -7.05 -35.71
CA HIS A 43 -13.70 -6.60 -36.34
C HIS A 43 -13.56 -6.51 -37.86
N HIS A 44 -12.51 -5.84 -38.36
CA HIS A 44 -12.25 -5.74 -39.80
C HIS A 44 -11.93 -7.09 -40.46
N CYS A 45 -11.32 -8.03 -39.73
CA CYS A 45 -11.07 -9.38 -40.23
C CYS A 45 -12.39 -10.15 -40.43
N SER A 46 -13.29 -10.09 -39.45
CA SER A 46 -14.60 -10.76 -39.53
C SER A 46 -15.50 -10.15 -40.61
N ASP A 47 -15.46 -8.83 -40.76
CA ASP A 47 -16.29 -8.09 -41.73
C ASP A 47 -15.88 -8.40 -43.18
N LYS A 48 -14.60 -8.68 -43.42
CA LYS A 48 -14.06 -9.13 -44.71
C LYS A 48 -14.19 -10.66 -44.92
N GLY A 49 -14.88 -11.38 -44.04
CA GLY A 49 -15.06 -12.83 -44.13
C GLY A 49 -13.81 -13.65 -43.76
N GLY A 50 -12.79 -13.03 -43.17
CA GLY A 50 -11.58 -13.69 -42.69
C GLY A 50 -11.80 -14.37 -41.34
N LYS A 51 -11.04 -15.44 -41.09
CA LYS A 51 -11.01 -16.11 -39.78
C LYS A 51 -9.89 -15.53 -38.92
N TRP A 52 -10.24 -14.94 -37.78
CA TRP A 52 -9.26 -14.40 -36.84
C TRP A 52 -8.59 -15.54 -36.06
N ILE A 53 -7.25 -15.63 -36.15
CA ILE A 53 -6.46 -16.54 -35.33
C ILE A 53 -6.08 -15.79 -34.05
N PRO A 54 -6.52 -16.25 -32.87
CA PRO A 54 -6.15 -15.62 -31.61
C PRO A 54 -4.64 -15.61 -31.44
N GLY A 55 -4.10 -14.49 -30.97
CA GLY A 55 -2.67 -14.31 -30.71
C GLY A 55 -2.20 -15.08 -29.48
N PHE A 56 -0.98 -14.79 -29.04
CA PHE A 56 -0.43 -15.36 -27.81
C PHE A 56 -1.13 -14.73 -26.60
N ASP A 57 -2.00 -15.49 -25.95
CA ASP A 57 -2.81 -15.04 -24.82
C ASP A 57 -2.13 -15.35 -23.46
N ILE A 58 -1.56 -14.33 -22.83
CA ILE A 58 -1.05 -14.43 -21.46
C ILE A 58 -2.24 -14.45 -20.50
N SER A 59 -2.35 -15.48 -19.67
CA SER A 59 -3.47 -15.60 -18.74
C SER A 59 -3.46 -14.50 -17.69
N GLY A 60 -4.22 -13.43 -17.94
CA GLY A 60 -4.40 -12.31 -17.02
C GLY A 60 -5.07 -12.74 -15.71
N HIS A 61 -5.93 -13.76 -15.76
CA HIS A 61 -6.54 -14.36 -14.57
C HIS A 61 -5.50 -15.07 -13.70
N CYS A 62 -4.61 -15.87 -14.29
CA CYS A 62 -3.52 -16.52 -13.57
C CYS A 62 -2.61 -15.48 -12.90
N PHE A 63 -2.22 -14.43 -13.64
CA PHE A 63 -1.45 -13.30 -13.11
C PHE A 63 -2.14 -12.65 -11.91
N LEU A 64 -3.42 -12.27 -12.05
CA LEU A 64 -4.19 -11.58 -11.02
C LEU A 64 -4.32 -12.44 -9.75
N LEU A 65 -4.61 -13.73 -9.91
CA LEU A 65 -4.75 -14.67 -8.80
C LEU A 65 -3.45 -14.83 -8.03
N ILE A 66 -2.34 -15.10 -8.72
CA ILE A 66 -1.01 -15.23 -8.10
C ILE A 66 -0.58 -13.93 -7.44
N TYR A 67 -0.73 -12.80 -8.14
CA TYR A 67 -0.40 -11.49 -7.59
C TYR A 67 -1.19 -11.21 -6.32
N SER A 68 -2.51 -11.42 -6.33
CA SER A 68 -3.37 -11.17 -5.17
C SER A 68 -3.03 -12.06 -3.99
N VAL A 69 -2.75 -13.35 -4.22
CA VAL A 69 -2.30 -14.29 -3.17
C VAL A 69 -1.02 -13.81 -2.52
N LEU A 70 -0.01 -13.42 -3.30
CA LEU A 70 1.26 -12.93 -2.77
C LEU A 70 1.11 -11.63 -1.97
N ILE A 71 0.27 -10.69 -2.43
CA ILE A 71 -0.06 -9.48 -1.66
C ILE A 71 -0.74 -9.85 -0.33
N MET A 72 -1.72 -10.76 -0.35
CA MET A 72 -2.42 -11.20 0.87
C MET A 72 -1.49 -11.86 1.87
N CYS A 73 -0.59 -12.73 1.43
CA CYS A 73 0.40 -13.37 2.29
C CYS A 73 1.30 -12.34 3.00
N GLU A 74 1.73 -11.31 2.29
CA GLU A 74 2.53 -10.23 2.87
C GLU A 74 1.74 -9.37 3.87
N GLU A 75 0.49 -9.02 3.56
CA GLU A 75 -0.38 -8.34 4.52
C GLU A 75 -0.68 -9.21 5.74
N ALA A 76 -0.75 -10.53 5.58
CA ALA A 76 -0.99 -11.47 6.67
C ALA A 76 0.12 -11.44 7.73
N VAL A 77 1.38 -11.18 7.33
CA VAL A 77 2.51 -11.08 8.26
C VAL A 77 2.31 -9.94 9.27
N ALA A 78 1.57 -8.88 8.91
CA ALA A 78 1.28 -7.77 9.82
C ALA A 78 0.43 -8.20 11.04
N PHE A 79 -0.35 -9.28 10.92
CA PHE A 79 -1.21 -9.78 12.00
C PHE A 79 -0.45 -10.71 12.98
N LYS A 80 0.70 -11.28 12.59
CA LYS A 80 1.49 -12.20 13.43
C LYS A 80 1.90 -11.58 14.77
N ASN A 81 2.19 -10.27 14.78
CA ASN A 81 2.62 -9.54 15.97
C ASN A 81 1.50 -8.67 16.56
N TRP A 82 0.24 -9.06 16.37
CA TRP A 82 -0.87 -8.35 16.99
C TRP A 82 -0.80 -8.50 18.52
N PRO A 83 -0.82 -7.40 19.30
CA PRO A 83 -0.75 -7.48 20.75
C PRO A 83 -1.99 -8.21 21.30
N THR A 84 -1.80 -9.03 22.33
CA THR A 84 -2.90 -9.73 23.03
C THR A 84 -3.52 -8.88 24.13
N SER A 85 -2.81 -7.85 24.59
CA SER A 85 -3.23 -6.97 25.69
C SER A 85 -2.79 -5.52 25.40
N PRO A 86 -3.49 -4.50 25.93
CA PRO A 86 -3.04 -3.12 25.86
C PRO A 86 -1.62 -2.96 26.40
N LYS A 87 -0.85 -2.04 25.80
CA LYS A 87 0.53 -1.79 26.22
C LYS A 87 0.55 -1.26 27.66
N THR A 88 1.08 -2.06 28.57
CA THR A 88 1.30 -1.65 29.96
C THR A 88 2.74 -1.19 30.11
N THR A 89 2.93 0.04 30.59
CA THR A 89 4.26 0.63 30.83
C THR A 89 4.34 1.06 32.30
N PRO A 90 5.50 1.05 32.97
CA PRO A 90 5.58 1.44 34.38
C PRO A 90 5.02 2.85 34.68
N GLN A 91 5.05 3.75 33.70
CA GLN A 91 4.46 5.09 33.80
C GLN A 91 2.98 5.18 33.37
N HIS A 92 2.39 4.15 32.78
CA HIS A 92 1.03 4.19 32.22
C HIS A 92 0.32 2.84 32.36
N ILE A 93 -0.72 2.84 33.21
CA ILE A 93 -1.64 1.72 33.41
C ILE A 93 -2.90 2.01 32.58
N PRO A 94 -3.29 1.13 31.65
CA PRO A 94 -4.44 1.34 30.79
C PRO A 94 -5.75 1.37 31.60
N SER A 95 -6.63 2.30 31.24
CA SER A 95 -7.94 2.45 31.87
C SER A 95 -8.93 1.35 31.44
N ALA A 96 -9.98 1.09 32.23
CA ALA A 96 -11.01 0.11 31.89
C ALA A 96 -11.66 0.37 30.52
N ARG A 97 -11.79 1.65 30.13
CA ARG A 97 -12.28 2.05 28.81
C ARG A 97 -11.32 1.65 27.68
N GLU A 98 -10.02 1.88 27.84
CA GLU A 98 -9.01 1.47 26.85
C GLU A 98 -8.95 -0.05 26.69
N TYR A 99 -9.16 -0.81 27.78
CA TYR A 99 -9.30 -2.27 27.69
C TYR A 99 -10.50 -2.69 26.83
N VAL A 100 -11.66 -2.07 27.01
CA VAL A 100 -12.86 -2.38 26.20
C VAL A 100 -12.65 -2.01 24.74
N GLU A 101 -12.13 -0.80 24.46
CA GLU A 101 -11.83 -0.34 23.10
C GLU A 101 -10.82 -1.27 22.41
N PHE A 102 -9.80 -1.72 23.14
CA PHE A 102 -8.83 -2.69 22.62
C PHE A 102 -9.46 -4.05 22.30
N HIS A 103 -10.32 -4.59 23.17
CA HIS A 103 -10.99 -5.87 22.92
C HIS A 103 -11.92 -5.80 21.71
N VAL A 104 -12.70 -4.72 21.60
CA VAL A 104 -13.56 -4.48 20.44
C VAL A 104 -12.72 -4.38 19.17
N ALA A 105 -11.64 -3.58 19.17
CA ALA A 105 -10.75 -3.46 18.03
C ALA A 105 -10.05 -4.78 17.66
N SER A 106 -9.63 -5.56 18.65
CA SER A 106 -9.03 -6.88 18.46
C SER A 106 -10.02 -7.85 17.81
N GLY A 107 -11.30 -7.83 18.21
CA GLY A 107 -12.35 -8.63 17.57
C GLY A 107 -12.55 -8.30 16.08
N HIS A 108 -12.53 -7.01 15.72
CA HIS A 108 -12.59 -6.60 14.30
C HIS A 108 -11.39 -7.12 13.50
N VAL A 109 -10.19 -7.04 14.09
CA VAL A 109 -8.95 -7.53 13.45
C VAL A 109 -9.00 -9.04 13.24
N GLN A 110 -9.51 -9.80 14.21
CA GLN A 110 -9.70 -11.25 14.10
C GLN A 110 -10.69 -11.61 12.98
N TYR A 111 -11.83 -10.90 12.89
CA TYR A 111 -12.79 -11.10 11.81
C TYR A 111 -12.17 -10.82 10.44
N LEU A 112 -11.43 -9.73 10.30
CA LEU A 112 -10.72 -9.40 9.07
C LEU A 112 -9.69 -10.47 8.69
N PHE A 113 -8.99 -11.04 9.66
CA PHE A 113 -8.04 -12.12 9.43
C PHE A 113 -8.72 -13.41 8.93
N ILE A 114 -9.85 -13.79 9.55
CA ILE A 114 -10.65 -14.94 9.09
C ILE A 114 -11.20 -14.68 7.68
N ALA A 115 -11.74 -13.48 7.41
CA ALA A 115 -12.25 -13.11 6.10
C ALA A 115 -11.14 -13.17 5.02
N MET A 116 -9.94 -12.68 5.34
CA MET A 116 -8.77 -12.75 4.46
C MET A 116 -8.35 -14.20 4.19
N ALA A 117 -8.39 -15.09 5.19
CA ALA A 117 -8.08 -16.50 5.02
C ALA A 117 -9.10 -17.23 4.12
N VAL A 118 -10.40 -16.95 4.30
CA VAL A 118 -11.45 -17.47 3.41
C VAL A 118 -11.27 -16.98 1.98
N PHE A 119 -10.97 -15.69 1.81
CA PHE A 119 -10.73 -15.11 0.49
C PHE A 119 -9.48 -15.69 -0.18
N HIS A 120 -8.41 -15.94 0.58
CA HIS A 120 -7.22 -16.63 0.10
C HIS A 120 -7.53 -18.04 -0.39
N PHE A 121 -8.29 -18.82 0.39
CA PHE A 121 -8.75 -20.15 -0.03
C PHE A 121 -9.61 -20.11 -1.30
N LEU A 122 -10.52 -19.15 -1.42
CA LEU A 122 -11.31 -18.95 -2.63
C LEU A 122 -10.43 -18.64 -3.85
N TRP A 123 -9.35 -17.87 -3.66
CA TRP A 123 -8.38 -17.56 -4.71
C TRP A 123 -7.58 -18.78 -5.14
N ASP A 124 -7.20 -19.65 -4.20
CA ASP A 124 -6.51 -20.90 -4.51
C ASP A 124 -7.41 -21.85 -5.31
N VAL A 125 -8.69 -21.97 -4.93
CA VAL A 125 -9.66 -22.77 -5.70
C VAL A 125 -9.80 -22.22 -7.13
N GLN A 126 -9.89 -20.89 -7.30
CA GLN A 126 -9.97 -20.27 -8.62
C GLN A 126 -8.68 -20.47 -9.43
N LEU A 127 -7.50 -20.48 -8.78
CA LEU A 127 -6.23 -20.79 -9.42
C LEU A 127 -6.18 -22.25 -9.90
N VAL A 128 -6.65 -23.20 -9.08
CA VAL A 128 -6.75 -24.61 -9.47
C VAL A 128 -7.71 -24.80 -10.66
N ILE A 129 -8.89 -24.19 -10.63
CA ILE A 129 -9.86 -24.28 -11.74
C ILE A 129 -9.27 -23.70 -13.03
N THR A 130 -8.67 -22.50 -12.96
CA THR A 130 -8.08 -21.84 -14.15
C THR A 130 -6.89 -22.60 -14.71
N THR A 131 -6.09 -23.25 -13.86
CA THR A 131 -4.95 -24.07 -14.29
C THR A 131 -5.37 -25.44 -14.84
N LEU A 132 -6.49 -26.02 -14.40
CA LEU A 132 -6.99 -27.29 -14.91
C LEU A 132 -7.78 -27.15 -16.23
N TYR A 133 -8.59 -26.10 -16.38
CA TYR A 133 -9.53 -25.99 -17.51
C TYR A 133 -9.03 -25.19 -18.72
N TYR A 134 -8.11 -24.25 -18.55
CA TYR A 134 -7.76 -23.28 -19.61
C TYR A 134 -6.25 -23.21 -19.86
N HIS A 135 -5.85 -23.16 -21.13
CA HIS A 135 -4.49 -22.92 -21.70
C HIS A 135 -3.39 -23.99 -21.61
N THR A 136 -2.50 -23.93 -22.61
CA THR A 136 -1.16 -24.55 -22.67
C THR A 136 -0.27 -24.06 -21.52
N LEU A 137 0.61 -24.94 -21.04
CA LEU A 137 1.47 -24.70 -19.85
C LEU A 137 2.29 -23.41 -19.95
N SER A 138 2.80 -23.07 -21.14
CA SER A 138 3.69 -21.92 -21.35
C SER A 138 3.06 -20.57 -21.02
N HIS A 139 1.78 -20.38 -21.32
CA HIS A 139 1.08 -19.11 -21.08
C HIS A 139 0.82 -18.90 -19.58
N LYS A 140 0.70 -20.00 -18.82
CA LYS A 140 0.52 -19.99 -17.36
C LYS A 140 1.79 -19.57 -16.64
N PHE A 141 2.94 -20.13 -17.05
CA PHE A 141 4.24 -19.79 -16.47
C PHE A 141 4.60 -18.31 -16.67
N LEU A 142 4.30 -17.74 -17.84
CA LEU A 142 4.59 -16.34 -18.10
C LEU A 142 3.72 -15.41 -17.25
N GLY A 143 2.43 -15.70 -17.11
CA GLY A 143 1.54 -14.96 -16.21
C GLY A 143 1.99 -15.03 -14.74
N ALA A 144 2.41 -16.21 -14.29
CA ALA A 144 2.96 -16.42 -12.95
C ALA A 144 4.25 -15.61 -12.71
N LEU A 145 5.20 -15.67 -13.65
CA LEU A 145 6.46 -14.94 -13.57
C LEU A 145 6.24 -13.43 -13.47
N ILE A 146 5.37 -12.87 -14.32
CA ILE A 146 5.04 -11.44 -14.29
C ILE A 146 4.36 -11.08 -12.96
N GLY A 147 3.51 -11.97 -12.42
CA GLY A 147 2.89 -11.80 -11.10
C GLY A 147 3.91 -11.68 -9.98
N ILE A 148 4.89 -12.58 -9.94
CA ILE A 148 5.99 -12.58 -8.96
C ILE A 148 6.84 -11.32 -9.10
N ILE A 149 7.18 -10.90 -10.32
CA ILE A 149 7.96 -9.68 -10.57
C ILE A 149 7.21 -8.44 -10.09
N CYS A 150 5.90 -8.36 -10.36
CA CYS A 150 5.06 -7.24 -9.92
C CYS A 150 4.94 -7.18 -8.38
N TRP A 151 4.79 -8.34 -7.74
CA TRP A 151 4.79 -8.45 -6.29
C TRP A 151 6.13 -8.00 -5.70
N PHE A 152 7.24 -8.51 -6.23
CA PHE A 152 8.59 -8.16 -5.79
C PHE A 152 8.84 -6.64 -5.92
N SER A 153 8.38 -6.05 -7.02
CA SER A 153 8.47 -4.61 -7.26
C SER A 153 7.66 -3.81 -6.22
N THR A 154 6.48 -4.31 -5.84
CA THR A 154 5.59 -3.63 -4.87
C THR A 154 6.14 -3.69 -3.44
N TYR A 155 6.74 -4.81 -3.04
CA TYR A 155 7.18 -5.02 -1.65
C TYR A 155 8.65 -4.74 -1.38
N HIS A 156 9.55 -4.99 -2.33
CA HIS A 156 10.99 -4.81 -2.10
C HIS A 156 11.54 -3.54 -2.75
N ILE A 157 11.07 -3.19 -3.95
CA ILE A 157 11.58 -2.04 -4.70
C ILE A 157 10.89 -0.75 -4.20
N TRP A 158 9.56 -0.72 -4.20
CA TRP A 158 8.80 0.50 -3.87
C TRP A 158 9.18 1.16 -2.53
N PRO A 159 9.34 0.45 -1.39
CA PRO A 159 9.69 1.09 -0.12
C PRO A 159 11.09 1.72 -0.12
N VAL A 160 12.00 1.22 -0.96
CA VAL A 160 13.38 1.73 -1.09
C VAL A 160 13.40 3.02 -1.91
N TYR A 161 12.66 3.07 -3.02
CA TYR A 161 12.63 4.24 -3.91
C TYR A 161 11.71 5.35 -3.40
N PHE A 162 10.62 4.99 -2.76
CA PHE A 162 9.67 5.92 -2.15
C PHE A 162 9.61 5.74 -0.63
N PRO A 163 10.67 6.12 0.10
CA PRO A 163 10.58 6.21 1.54
C PRO A 163 9.60 7.34 1.85
N MET A 164 8.36 7.01 2.22
CA MET A 164 7.41 8.00 2.72
C MET A 164 8.02 8.63 4.00
N LYS A 165 8.72 9.76 3.84
CA LYS A 165 9.41 10.52 4.90
C LYS A 165 8.43 11.15 5.92
N VAL A 166 7.17 10.74 5.93
CA VAL A 166 6.12 11.19 6.86
C VAL A 166 6.55 10.91 8.30
N ASN A 167 7.04 9.71 8.61
CA ASN A 167 7.48 9.35 9.97
C ASN A 167 8.64 10.23 10.50
N ARG A 168 9.50 10.74 9.60
CA ARG A 168 10.60 11.65 9.99
C ARG A 168 10.08 13.02 10.40
N LYS A 169 9.02 13.53 9.75
CA LYS A 169 8.41 14.81 10.11
C LYS A 169 7.63 14.74 11.43
N LEU A 170 7.03 13.61 11.78
CA LEU A 170 6.33 13.42 13.05
C LEU A 170 7.26 13.22 14.24
N LYS A 171 8.38 12.49 14.05
CA LYS A 171 9.42 12.38 15.10
C LYS A 171 10.06 13.73 15.45
N VAL A 172 10.11 14.68 14.53
CA VAL A 172 10.66 16.04 14.77
C VAL A 172 9.56 17.07 15.09
N GLY A 173 8.30 16.76 14.76
CA GLY A 173 7.14 17.64 14.94
C GLY A 173 6.29 17.38 16.19
N SER A 174 6.46 16.24 16.87
CA SER A 174 5.75 15.94 18.13
C SER A 174 6.15 16.90 19.27
N VAL A 175 5.21 17.15 20.18
CA VAL A 175 5.44 18.02 21.36
C VAL A 175 6.60 17.47 22.20
N GLU A 176 6.63 16.17 22.45
CA GLU A 176 7.72 15.50 23.18
C GLU A 176 9.08 15.69 22.51
N ALA A 177 9.16 15.59 21.18
CA ALA A 177 10.41 15.81 20.48
C ALA A 177 10.85 17.28 20.50
N ARG A 178 9.90 18.20 20.43
CA ARG A 178 10.14 19.64 20.57
C ARG A 178 10.52 20.04 22.00
N MET A 179 10.02 19.32 23.02
CA MET A 179 10.45 19.50 24.41
C MET A 179 11.88 19.02 24.68
N LYS A 180 12.54 18.30 23.77
CA LYS A 180 13.95 17.90 23.96
C LYS A 180 14.95 19.00 23.64
N THR A 181 14.59 19.96 22.78
CA THR A 181 15.49 21.05 22.37
C THR A 181 15.05 22.38 22.97
N VAL A 182 16.00 23.25 23.30
CA VAL A 182 15.72 24.56 23.91
C VAL A 182 14.82 25.41 22.99
N GLY A 183 15.14 25.46 21.69
CA GLY A 183 14.31 26.17 20.70
C GLY A 183 12.92 25.56 20.51
N GLY A 184 12.78 24.24 20.62
CA GLY A 184 11.46 23.59 20.54
C GLY A 184 10.57 23.89 21.74
N ARG A 185 11.14 23.97 22.96
CA ARG A 185 10.44 24.41 24.18
C ARG A 185 9.95 25.85 24.06
N GLN A 186 10.79 26.76 23.57
CA GLN A 186 10.40 28.17 23.36
C GLN A 186 9.26 28.30 22.34
N ILE A 187 9.30 27.55 21.25
CA ILE A 187 8.20 27.51 20.26
C ILE A 187 6.89 27.03 20.90
N ILE A 188 6.94 26.00 21.76
CA ILE A 188 5.75 25.52 22.49
C ILE A 188 5.25 26.59 23.47
N MET A 189 6.15 27.17 24.27
CA MET A 189 5.81 28.19 25.27
C MET A 189 5.12 29.41 24.63
N ARG A 190 5.67 29.95 23.53
CA ARG A 190 5.05 31.06 22.79
C ARG A 190 3.66 30.71 22.24
N ARG A 191 3.44 29.45 21.80
CA ARG A 191 2.10 28.99 21.38
C ARG A 191 1.11 28.88 22.53
N VAL A 192 1.55 28.42 23.70
CA VAL A 192 0.71 28.33 24.93
C VAL A 192 0.31 29.72 25.41
N LEU A 193 1.24 30.68 25.34
CA LEU A 193 1.01 32.09 25.68
C LEU A 193 0.21 32.85 24.61
N GLN A 194 -0.18 32.19 23.51
CA GLN A 194 -0.85 32.79 22.34
C GLN A 194 -0.11 33.98 21.73
N GLU A 195 1.19 34.14 21.98
CA GLU A 195 2.03 35.13 21.34
C GLU A 195 2.15 34.77 19.84
N LYS A 196 1.46 35.50 18.96
CA LYS A 196 1.73 35.46 17.52
C LYS A 196 2.78 36.54 17.23
N PRO A 197 3.89 36.21 16.55
CA PRO A 197 3.81 35.90 15.13
C PRO A 197 4.74 34.75 14.71
N PHE A 198 4.20 33.71 14.07
CA PHE A 198 5.02 32.77 13.29
C PHE A 198 5.45 33.48 12.00
N LEU A 199 6.51 34.28 12.07
CA LEU A 199 7.16 34.93 10.91
C LEU A 199 8.08 33.92 10.18
N GLY A 200 7.46 32.88 9.61
CA GLY A 200 8.11 31.99 8.64
C GLY A 200 9.29 31.14 9.14
N TRP A 201 9.79 30.31 8.24
CA TRP A 201 10.98 29.49 8.46
C TRP A 201 12.22 30.33 8.15
N GLY A 202 12.92 30.82 9.19
CA GLY A 202 14.14 31.65 9.04
C GLY A 202 14.35 32.73 10.10
N HIS A 203 13.36 32.96 10.97
CA HIS A 203 13.47 33.92 12.06
C HIS A 203 14.36 33.37 13.19
N ASP A 204 15.38 34.14 13.60
CA ASP A 204 16.21 33.82 14.77
C ASP A 204 15.38 34.11 16.04
N PRO A 205 15.03 33.09 16.85
CA PRO A 205 14.21 33.27 18.05
C PRO A 205 14.95 33.95 19.20
N ARG A 206 16.26 34.19 19.08
CA ARG A 206 17.07 34.88 20.08
C ARG A 206 16.90 36.38 19.95
N GLU A 207 15.80 36.91 20.46
CA GLU A 207 15.84 38.32 20.85
C GLU A 207 16.77 38.45 22.07
N PRO A 208 17.70 39.43 22.06
CA PRO A 208 18.57 39.67 23.20
C PRO A 208 17.69 39.97 24.41
N VAL A 209 17.83 39.18 25.46
CA VAL A 209 17.07 39.32 26.71
C VAL A 209 17.43 40.66 27.34
N THR A 210 16.64 41.70 27.10
CA THR A 210 16.66 42.91 27.91
C THR A 210 16.15 42.52 29.30
N LYS A 211 17.07 42.48 30.28
CA LYS A 211 16.69 42.30 31.68
C LYS A 211 15.77 43.46 32.05
N LEU A 212 14.50 43.14 32.34
CA LEU A 212 13.56 44.09 32.92
C LEU A 212 14.10 44.50 34.29
N SER A 213 14.63 45.72 34.38
CA SER A 213 14.96 46.37 35.64
C SER A 213 13.65 46.84 36.27
N TYR A 214 13.19 46.13 37.30
CA TYR A 214 12.13 46.65 38.15
C TYR A 214 12.73 47.76 39.02
N PRO A 215 12.14 48.97 39.08
CA PRO A 215 12.53 49.95 40.08
C PRO A 215 12.16 49.40 41.46
N LEU A 216 13.15 49.31 42.36
CA LEU A 216 12.97 49.04 43.79
C LEU A 216 12.31 50.23 44.49
#